data_AF-A0A1B7HQT2-F1
#
_entry.id   AF-A0A1B7HQT2-F1
#
_cell.length_a   1.000
_cell.length_b   1.000
_cell.length_c   1.000
_cell.angle_alpha   90.00
_cell.angle_beta   90.00
_cell.angle_gamma   90.00
#
_symmetry.space_group_name_H-M   'P 1'
#
loop_
_entity.id
_entity.type
_entity.pdbx_description
1 polymer ?
#
loop_
_entity_poly.entity_id
_entity_poly.type
_entity_poly.pdbx_seq_one_letter_code
_entity_poly.pdbx_strand_id
1 'polypeptide(L)'
;MTTNLMGLEQTLSDERLAKLAAEDDLYNYPPTQEELNGMARELLAYRKESSEPVADVVAWNKPGEERKCDIRWRRFDIAPGPLFTAPPLQLVPTGWKLVPVEPTENMVVEGFESEPDSFFSDSDEWAKYEAMSGCEQAAHKARLCWAAMIATSPSVTNEP
;
A
#
# COMPACT_ATOMS: atom_id res chain seq x y z
N MET A 1 -30.29 -14.91 -16.30
CA MET A 1 -29.03 -14.73 -15.57
C MET A 1 -28.27 -13.63 -16.27
N THR A 2 -27.95 -12.57 -15.55
CA THR A 2 -27.20 -11.42 -16.10
C THR A 2 -25.75 -11.63 -15.71
N THR A 3 -24.83 -11.49 -16.66
CA THR A 3 -23.38 -11.52 -16.38
C THR A 3 -22.88 -10.10 -16.23
N ASN A 4 -22.01 -9.83 -15.24
CA ASN A 4 -21.37 -8.53 -15.11
C ASN A 4 -20.37 -8.30 -16.26
N LEU A 5 -19.77 -7.10 -16.33
CA LEU A 5 -18.78 -6.76 -17.36
C LEU A 5 -17.52 -7.67 -17.31
N MET A 6 -17.31 -8.40 -16.22
CA MET A 6 -16.26 -9.41 -16.05
C MET A 6 -16.72 -10.84 -16.44
N GLY A 7 -17.91 -10.99 -17.02
CA GLY A 7 -18.43 -12.29 -17.47
C GLY A 7 -18.86 -13.25 -16.36
N LEU A 8 -18.93 -12.78 -15.11
CA LEU A 8 -19.38 -13.58 -13.96
C LEU A 8 -20.90 -13.50 -13.83
N GLU A 9 -21.53 -14.61 -13.45
CA GLU A 9 -22.95 -14.61 -13.10
C GLU A 9 -23.19 -13.65 -11.92
N GLN A 10 -24.01 -12.63 -12.15
CA GLN A 10 -24.46 -11.72 -11.09
C GLN A 10 -25.51 -12.44 -10.25
N THR A 11 -25.08 -12.92 -9.09
CA THR A 11 -25.98 -13.51 -8.08
C THR A 11 -26.73 -12.43 -7.28
N LEU A 12 -26.26 -11.18 -7.33
CA LEU A 12 -26.82 -10.03 -6.64
C LEU A 12 -27.13 -8.91 -7.66
N SER A 13 -28.27 -8.25 -7.53
CA SER A 13 -28.59 -7.09 -8.38
C SER A 13 -27.90 -5.81 -7.88
N ASP A 14 -27.61 -4.88 -8.78
CA ASP A 14 -27.00 -3.58 -8.46
C ASP A 14 -27.83 -2.79 -7.42
N GLU A 15 -29.16 -2.87 -7.50
CA GLU A 15 -30.06 -2.23 -6.52
C GLU A 15 -29.95 -2.86 -5.12
N ARG A 16 -29.81 -4.18 -5.04
CA ARG A 16 -29.63 -4.89 -3.76
C ARG A 16 -28.25 -4.61 -3.18
N LEU A 17 -27.23 -4.59 -4.04
CA LEU A 17 -25.87 -4.22 -3.66
C LEU A 17 -25.79 -2.79 -3.11
N ALA A 18 -26.45 -1.83 -3.76
CA ALA A 18 -26.49 -0.43 -3.29
C ALA A 18 -27.14 -0.30 -1.91
N LYS A 19 -28.21 -1.06 -1.63
CA LYS A 19 -28.85 -1.09 -0.30
C LYS A 19 -27.93 -1.67 0.76
N LEU A 20 -27.27 -2.80 0.46
CA LEU A 20 -26.32 -3.43 1.39
C LEU A 20 -25.12 -2.50 1.68
N ALA A 21 -24.65 -1.76 0.68
CA ALA A 21 -23.52 -0.83 0.82
C ALA A 21 -23.85 0.44 1.63
N ALA A 22 -25.11 0.87 1.66
CA ALA A 22 -25.55 2.04 2.43
C ALA A 22 -25.83 1.72 3.91
N GLU A 23 -25.59 0.47 4.33
CA GLU A 23 -25.91 -0.08 5.65
C GLU A 23 -27.37 0.07 6.11
N ASP A 24 -28.29 0.32 5.19
CA ASP A 24 -29.68 0.59 5.53
C ASP A 24 -30.40 -0.74 5.83
N ASP A 25 -30.65 -0.98 7.11
CA ASP A 25 -31.45 -2.11 7.62
C ASP A 25 -30.86 -3.52 7.42
N LEU A 26 -29.53 -3.67 7.61
CA LEU A 26 -28.89 -4.99 7.70
C LEU A 26 -29.45 -5.88 8.83
N TYR A 27 -30.13 -5.29 9.81
CA TYR A 27 -30.74 -6.03 10.92
C TYR A 27 -32.01 -6.76 10.49
N ASN A 28 -32.94 -6.10 9.78
CA ASN A 28 -34.17 -6.76 9.33
C ASN A 28 -33.98 -7.55 8.03
N TYR A 29 -33.02 -7.16 7.19
CA TYR A 29 -32.78 -7.79 5.89
C TYR A 29 -31.30 -8.12 5.66
N PRO A 30 -30.71 -8.99 6.51
CA PRO A 30 -29.31 -9.37 6.36
C PRO A 30 -29.07 -10.04 5.00
N PRO A 31 -27.86 -9.90 4.43
CA PRO A 31 -27.49 -10.62 3.23
C PRO A 31 -27.49 -12.13 3.52
N THR A 32 -27.99 -12.90 2.58
CA THR A 32 -27.91 -14.36 2.61
C THR A 32 -26.47 -14.84 2.41
N GLN A 33 -26.18 -16.08 2.80
CA GLN A 33 -24.85 -16.69 2.59
C GLN A 33 -24.46 -16.72 1.11
N GLU A 34 -25.44 -16.90 0.22
CA GLU A 34 -25.20 -16.90 -1.23
C GLU A 34 -24.85 -15.51 -1.74
N GLU A 35 -25.53 -14.46 -1.28
CA GLU A 35 -25.19 -13.07 -1.58
C GLU A 35 -23.77 -12.71 -1.08
N LEU A 36 -23.42 -13.12 0.15
CA LEU A 36 -22.06 -12.93 0.70
C LEU A 36 -20.98 -13.65 -0.13
N ASN A 37 -21.24 -14.91 -0.50
CA ASN A 37 -20.32 -15.68 -1.34
C ASN A 37 -20.20 -15.07 -2.75
N GLY A 38 -21.29 -14.53 -3.29
CA GLY A 38 -21.31 -13.78 -4.55
C GLY A 38 -20.42 -12.54 -4.49
N MET A 39 -20.61 -11.70 -3.48
CA MET A 39 -19.77 -10.52 -3.23
C MET A 39 -18.28 -10.86 -3.12
N ALA A 40 -17.95 -11.94 -2.38
CA ALA A 40 -16.56 -12.38 -2.23
C ALA A 40 -15.94 -12.82 -3.56
N ARG A 41 -16.70 -13.51 -4.42
CA ARG A 41 -16.23 -13.94 -5.75
C ARG A 41 -16.00 -12.75 -6.67
N GLU A 42 -16.92 -11.80 -6.70
CA GLU A 42 -16.78 -10.59 -7.52
C GLU A 42 -15.60 -9.74 -7.07
N LEU A 43 -15.42 -9.55 -5.75
CA LEU A 43 -14.26 -8.82 -5.21
C LEU A 43 -12.94 -9.53 -5.53
N LEU A 44 -12.91 -10.86 -5.45
CA LEU A 44 -11.72 -11.64 -5.80
C LEU A 44 -11.39 -11.53 -7.28
N ALA A 45 -12.39 -11.58 -8.15
CA ALA A 45 -12.21 -11.41 -9.59
C ALA A 45 -11.72 -10.01 -9.94
N TYR A 46 -12.33 -8.98 -9.35
CA TYR A 46 -11.88 -7.60 -9.50
C TYR A 46 -10.42 -7.42 -9.07
N ARG A 47 -10.01 -8.00 -7.92
CA ARG A 47 -8.62 -7.95 -7.46
C ARG A 47 -7.65 -8.65 -8.42
N LYS A 48 -8.06 -9.77 -9.02
CA LYS A 48 -7.27 -10.49 -10.01
C LYS A 48 -7.12 -9.67 -11.30
N GLU A 49 -8.23 -9.17 -11.85
CA GLU A 49 -8.19 -8.36 -13.07
C GLU A 49 -7.44 -7.04 -12.88
N SER A 50 -7.61 -6.38 -11.72
CA SER A 50 -6.91 -5.13 -11.41
C SER A 50 -5.40 -5.32 -11.20
N SER A 51 -4.93 -6.56 -11.06
CA SER A 51 -3.50 -6.85 -10.89
C SER A 51 -2.72 -6.89 -12.21
N GLU A 52 -3.42 -7.08 -13.34
CA GLU A 52 -2.80 -7.14 -14.66
C GLU A 52 -2.98 -5.80 -15.40
N PRO A 53 -1.93 -5.28 -16.06
CA PRO A 53 -2.05 -4.07 -16.86
C PRO A 53 -2.89 -4.35 -18.10
N VAL A 54 -3.83 -3.46 -18.41
CA VAL A 54 -4.69 -3.56 -19.61
C VAL A 54 -4.13 -2.86 -20.84
N ALA A 55 -3.20 -1.93 -20.65
CA ALA A 55 -2.53 -1.24 -21.74
C ALA A 55 -1.22 -0.62 -21.25
N ASP A 56 -0.32 -0.32 -22.18
CA ASP A 56 0.85 0.51 -21.92
C ASP A 56 0.65 1.90 -22.53
N VAL A 57 0.87 2.93 -21.73
CA VAL A 57 0.95 4.31 -22.21
C VAL A 57 2.33 4.53 -22.80
N VAL A 58 2.41 4.45 -24.12
CA VAL A 58 3.65 4.69 -24.87
C VAL A 58 3.80 6.16 -25.23
N ALA A 59 4.94 6.74 -24.87
CA ALA A 59 5.38 8.01 -25.43
C ALA A 59 6.14 7.73 -26.73
N TRP A 60 5.59 8.16 -27.87
CA TRP A 60 6.31 8.10 -29.14
C TRP A 60 6.97 9.45 -29.45
N ASN A 61 8.24 9.40 -29.86
CA ASN A 61 9.01 10.56 -30.33
C ASN A 61 9.73 10.18 -31.63
N LYS A 62 9.56 10.99 -32.66
CA LYS A 62 10.36 10.91 -33.90
C LYS A 62 11.20 12.19 -34.04
N PRO A 63 12.54 12.07 -34.11
CA PRO A 63 13.40 13.22 -34.34
C PRO A 63 13.04 13.94 -35.64
N GLY A 64 12.76 15.25 -35.56
CA GLY A 64 12.41 16.09 -36.71
C GLY A 64 10.90 16.25 -36.98
N GLU A 65 10.03 15.59 -36.20
CA GLU A 65 8.58 15.81 -36.23
C GLU A 65 8.06 16.09 -34.81
N GLU A 66 7.35 17.21 -34.62
CA GLU A 66 6.75 17.60 -33.34
C GLU A 66 5.42 16.86 -33.12
N ARG A 67 5.46 15.52 -33.08
CA ARG A 67 4.29 14.70 -32.77
C ARG A 67 4.53 13.91 -31.49
N LYS A 68 4.21 14.56 -30.37
CA LYS A 68 3.97 13.88 -29.10
C LYS A 68 2.51 13.44 -29.07
N CYS A 69 2.22 12.14 -29.16
CA CYS A 69 0.86 11.65 -28.92
C CYS A 69 0.54 11.80 -27.43
N ASP A 70 -0.08 12.93 -27.08
CA ASP A 70 -0.51 13.27 -25.72
C ASP A 70 -1.95 12.75 -25.55
N ILE A 71 -2.11 11.50 -25.10
CA ILE A 71 -3.45 10.98 -24.77
C ILE A 71 -3.92 11.68 -23.50
N ARG A 72 -4.62 12.82 -23.66
CA ARG A 72 -5.19 13.55 -22.53
C ARG A 72 -6.50 12.93 -22.10
N TRP A 73 -6.52 12.37 -20.91
CA TRP A 73 -7.75 11.93 -20.28
C TRP A 73 -8.51 13.17 -19.77
N ARG A 74 -9.85 13.12 -19.78
CA ARG A 74 -10.67 14.29 -19.41
C ARG A 74 -10.42 14.81 -17.98
N ARG A 75 -9.85 13.99 -17.11
CA ARG A 75 -9.69 14.29 -15.68
C ARG A 75 -8.24 14.30 -15.19
N PHE A 76 -7.28 13.71 -15.92
CA PHE A 76 -5.91 13.51 -15.42
C PHE A 76 -4.88 13.54 -16.54
N ASP A 77 -3.70 14.09 -16.25
CA ASP A 77 -2.49 13.88 -17.05
C ASP A 77 -1.87 12.52 -16.65
N ILE A 78 -1.56 11.68 -17.63
CA ILE A 78 -1.03 10.32 -17.40
C ILE A 78 0.42 10.24 -17.89
N ALA A 79 1.31 9.80 -16.99
CA ALA A 79 2.69 9.51 -17.33
C ALA A 79 2.80 8.20 -18.15
N PRO A 80 3.83 8.05 -18.99
CA PRO A 80 4.11 6.78 -19.67
C PRO A 80 4.28 5.63 -18.68
N GLY A 81 3.70 4.46 -18.99
CA GLY A 81 3.72 3.29 -18.11
C GLY A 81 2.48 2.40 -18.23
N PRO A 82 2.41 1.31 -17.45
CA PRO A 82 1.28 0.39 -17.46
C PRO A 82 0.02 1.05 -16.90
N LEU A 83 -1.09 0.83 -17.58
CA LEU A 83 -2.43 1.30 -17.24
C LEU A 83 -3.26 0.12 -16.74
N PHE A 84 -3.93 0.30 -15.61
CA PHE A 84 -4.73 -0.73 -14.95
C PHE A 84 -6.23 -0.38 -15.02
N THR A 85 -7.11 -1.38 -14.96
CA THR A 85 -8.58 -1.18 -14.96
C THR A 85 -9.08 -0.43 -13.72
N ALA A 86 -8.32 -0.53 -12.64
CA ALA A 86 -8.56 0.11 -11.37
C ALA A 86 -7.24 0.61 -10.78
N PRO A 87 -7.27 1.63 -9.90
CA PRO A 87 -6.11 1.95 -9.09
C PRO A 87 -5.70 0.69 -8.32
N PRO A 88 -4.44 0.22 -8.43
CA PRO A 88 -4.01 -0.89 -7.60
C PRO A 88 -4.17 -0.51 -6.13
N LEU A 89 -4.77 -1.41 -5.33
CA LEU A 89 -4.83 -1.26 -3.88
C LEU A 89 -3.40 -1.04 -3.39
N GLN A 90 -3.16 0.12 -2.77
CA GLN A 90 -1.88 0.73 -2.46
C GLN A 90 -0.72 -0.27 -2.32
N LEU A 91 -0.03 -0.53 -3.44
CA LEU A 91 1.11 -1.44 -3.49
C LEU A 91 2.31 -0.70 -2.92
N VAL A 92 2.67 -1.01 -1.67
CA VAL A 92 3.96 -0.59 -1.11
C VAL A 92 5.04 -1.38 -1.83
N PRO A 93 6.00 -0.73 -2.54
CA PRO A 93 7.02 -1.46 -3.28
C PRO A 93 7.85 -2.38 -2.37
N THR A 94 8.40 -3.47 -2.93
CA THR A 94 9.27 -4.37 -2.17
C THR A 94 10.47 -3.61 -1.57
N GLY A 95 10.69 -3.76 -0.26
CA GLY A 95 11.73 -3.03 0.47
C GLY A 95 11.28 -1.68 1.06
N TRP A 96 10.02 -1.28 0.84
CA TRP A 96 9.42 -0.10 1.45
C TRP A 96 8.48 -0.52 2.60
N LYS A 97 8.36 0.32 3.63
CA LYS A 97 7.42 0.15 4.74
C LYS A 97 6.61 1.43 4.90
N LEU A 98 5.31 1.30 5.15
CA LEU A 98 4.47 2.43 5.54
C LEU A 98 4.70 2.74 7.00
N VAL A 99 4.91 4.02 7.29
CA VAL A 99 5.22 4.53 8.63
C VAL A 99 4.35 5.77 8.84
N PRO A 100 3.78 5.96 10.05
CA PRO A 100 3.09 7.20 10.37
C PRO A 100 3.94 8.44 10.10
N VAL A 101 3.31 9.53 9.65
CA VAL A 101 3.98 10.82 9.47
C VAL A 101 4.45 11.38 10.82
N GLU A 102 3.62 11.21 11.86
CA GLU A 102 3.98 11.48 13.25
C GLU A 102 4.30 10.15 13.95
N PRO A 103 5.50 9.96 14.51
CA PRO A 103 5.87 8.71 15.17
C PRO A 103 5.03 8.50 16.43
N THR A 104 4.70 7.24 16.73
CA THR A 104 4.04 6.89 17.99
C THR A 104 5.02 6.97 19.15
N GLU A 105 4.52 7.11 20.38
CA GLU A 105 5.37 7.12 21.58
C GLU A 105 6.28 5.89 21.66
N ASN A 106 5.76 4.71 21.34
CA ASN A 106 6.54 3.47 21.33
C ASN A 106 7.68 3.49 20.31
N MET A 107 7.47 4.10 19.14
CA MET A 107 8.55 4.28 18.16
C MET A 107 9.64 5.19 18.75
N VAL A 108 9.25 6.30 19.37
CA VAL A 108 10.20 7.27 19.94
C VAL A 108 11.03 6.66 21.06
N VAL A 109 10.40 5.93 21.99
CA VAL A 109 11.07 5.26 23.11
C VAL A 109 12.11 4.26 22.59
N GLU A 110 11.69 3.35 21.72
CA GLU A 110 12.57 2.30 21.18
C GLU A 110 13.69 2.87 20.29
N GLY A 111 13.39 3.94 19.55
CA GLY A 111 14.39 4.68 18.80
C GLY A 111 15.45 5.30 19.71
N PHE A 112 15.04 5.91 20.81
CA PHE A 112 15.95 6.56 21.76
C PHE A 112 16.79 5.55 22.53
N GLU A 113 16.20 4.43 22.97
CA GLU A 113 16.88 3.39 23.74
C GLU A 113 17.79 2.49 22.89
N SER A 114 17.79 2.65 21.57
CA SER A 114 18.67 1.91 20.65
C SER A 114 20.12 2.40 20.61
N GLU A 115 20.44 3.52 21.28
CA GLU A 115 21.80 4.05 21.30
C GLU A 115 22.76 3.16 22.11
N PRO A 116 23.96 2.84 21.59
CA PRO A 116 24.95 2.09 22.34
C PRO A 116 25.36 2.84 23.60
N ASP A 117 25.36 2.15 24.74
CA ASP A 117 25.70 2.70 26.04
C ASP A 117 26.68 1.78 26.77
N SER A 118 27.70 2.37 27.40
CA SER A 118 28.77 1.64 28.08
C SER A 118 28.29 0.69 29.20
N PHE A 119 27.10 0.93 29.76
CA PHE A 119 26.52 0.15 30.84
C PHE A 119 25.55 -0.92 30.33
N PHE A 120 24.88 -0.68 29.19
CA PHE A 120 23.82 -1.55 28.68
C PHE A 120 24.22 -2.38 27.45
N SER A 121 25.22 -1.95 26.68
CA SER A 121 25.69 -2.65 25.48
C SER A 121 26.78 -3.67 25.81
N ASP A 122 26.91 -4.68 24.95
CA ASP A 122 27.99 -5.65 25.03
C ASP A 122 29.36 -4.96 24.90
N SER A 123 30.34 -5.41 25.68
CA SER A 123 31.67 -4.77 25.72
C SER A 123 32.37 -4.69 24.34
N ASP A 124 32.12 -5.67 23.48
CA ASP A 124 32.65 -5.70 22.12
C ASP A 124 31.94 -4.70 21.19
N GLU A 125 30.65 -4.42 21.41
CA GLU A 125 29.89 -3.43 20.65
C GLU A 125 30.26 -2.01 21.08
N TRP A 126 30.41 -1.79 22.39
CA TRP A 126 30.88 -0.53 22.94
C TRP A 126 32.29 -0.18 22.43
N ALA A 127 33.23 -1.13 22.45
CA ALA A 127 34.58 -0.91 21.96
C ALA A 127 34.62 -0.57 20.45
N LYS A 128 33.76 -1.20 19.64
CA LYS A 128 33.62 -0.87 18.21
C LYS A 128 33.06 0.54 18.01
N TYR A 129 32.05 0.91 18.78
CA TYR A 129 31.46 2.25 18.73
C TYR A 129 32.47 3.33 19.16
N GLU A 130 33.24 3.09 20.21
CA GLU A 130 34.23 4.03 20.73
C GLU A 130 35.40 4.23 19.77
N ALA A 131 35.75 3.20 18.98
CA ALA A 131 36.77 3.27 17.94
C ALA A 131 36.33 4.08 16.69
N MET A 132 35.04 4.37 16.52
CA MET A 132 34.53 5.17 15.41
C MET A 132 34.86 6.65 15.59
N SER A 133 35.04 7.38 14.49
CA SER A 133 35.12 8.84 14.52
C SER A 133 33.77 9.46 14.92
N GLY A 134 33.77 10.71 15.40
CA GLY A 134 32.53 11.37 15.82
C GLY A 134 31.42 11.43 14.75
N CYS A 135 31.80 11.59 13.47
CA CYS A 135 30.84 11.55 12.36
C CYS A 135 30.28 10.14 12.13
N GLU A 136 31.11 9.12 12.27
CA GLU A 136 30.69 7.72 12.16
C GLU A 136 29.80 7.31 13.33
N GLN A 137 30.12 7.75 14.54
CA GLN A 137 29.29 7.56 15.73
C GLN A 137 27.90 8.19 15.55
N ALA A 138 27.82 9.43 15.08
CA ALA A 138 26.55 10.11 14.82
C ALA A 138 25.73 9.38 13.75
N ALA A 139 26.38 8.98 12.65
CA ALA A 139 25.73 8.21 11.58
C ALA A 139 25.25 6.83 12.06
N HIS A 140 26.02 6.18 12.95
CA HIS A 140 25.67 4.89 13.52
C HIS A 140 24.44 4.99 14.42
N LYS A 141 24.43 5.96 15.35
CA LYS A 141 23.28 6.22 16.23
C LYS A 141 22.01 6.54 15.46
N ALA A 142 22.09 7.41 14.45
CA ALA A 142 20.94 7.75 13.61
C ALA A 142 20.35 6.51 12.89
N ARG A 143 21.21 5.58 12.43
CA ARG A 143 20.76 4.34 11.78
C ARG A 143 20.10 3.38 12.77
N LEU A 144 20.64 3.23 13.97
CA LEU A 144 20.07 2.38 15.02
C LEU A 144 18.70 2.91 15.45
N CYS A 145 18.62 4.21 15.72
CA CYS A 145 17.37 4.89 16.08
C CYS A 145 16.30 4.69 15.01
N TRP A 146 16.64 4.95 13.74
CA TRP A 146 15.73 4.72 12.63
C TRP A 146 15.31 3.25 12.49
N ALA A 147 16.25 2.31 12.59
CA ALA A 147 15.95 0.89 12.46
C ALA A 147 14.99 0.40 13.56
N ALA A 148 15.20 0.83 14.81
CA ALA A 148 14.33 0.51 15.94
C ALA A 148 12.93 1.11 15.75
N MET A 149 12.83 2.39 15.38
CA MET A 149 11.54 3.04 15.07
C MET A 149 10.78 2.31 13.94
N ILE A 150 11.47 1.85 12.90
CA ILE A 150 10.87 1.10 11.80
C ILE A 150 10.46 -0.30 12.23
N ALA A 151 11.21 -0.96 13.11
CA ALA A 151 10.85 -2.27 13.62
C ALA A 151 9.54 -2.22 14.42
N THR A 152 9.34 -1.17 15.21
CA THR A 152 8.19 -1.00 16.11
C THR A 152 7.03 -0.19 15.52
N SER A 153 7.18 0.30 14.28
CA SER A 153 6.11 1.01 13.57
C SER A 153 4.84 0.15 13.47
N PRO A 154 3.64 0.72 13.66
CA PRO A 154 2.40 -0.04 13.55
C PRO A 154 2.24 -0.66 12.16
N SER A 155 1.77 -1.90 12.13
CA SER A 155 1.36 -2.54 10.88
C SER A 155 0.09 -1.87 10.36
N VAL A 156 -0.05 -1.76 9.04
CA VAL A 156 -1.33 -1.39 8.42
C VAL A 156 -2.29 -2.56 8.64
N THR A 157 -2.98 -2.56 9.77
CA THR A 157 -4.13 -3.43 9.99
C THR A 157 -5.28 -2.87 9.18
N ASN A 158 -5.53 -3.46 8.02
CA ASN A 158 -6.85 -3.42 7.40
C ASN A 158 -7.76 -4.35 8.22
N GLU A 159 -8.02 -4.01 9.49
CA GLU A 159 -9.07 -4.69 10.23
C GLU A 159 -10.43 -4.30 9.61
N PRO A 160 -11.37 -5.25 9.51
CA PRO A 160 -12.68 -5.03 8.91
C PRO A 160 -13.52 -4.03 9.70
#